data_AF-A0A388SAX7-F1
#
_entry.id   AF-A0A388SAX7-F1
#
_cell.length_a   1.000
_cell.length_b   1.000
_cell.length_c   1.000
_cell.angle_alpha   90.00
_cell.angle_beta   90.00
_cell.angle_gamma   90.00
#
_symmetry.space_group_name_H-M   'P 1'
#
loop_
_entity.id
_entity.type
_entity.pdbx_description
1 polymer ?
#
loop_
_entity_poly.entity_id
_entity_poly.type
_entity_poly.pdbx_seq_one_letter_code
_entity_poly.pdbx_strand_id
1 'polypeptide(L)'
;MSVINTWREHFCDWRPVELLETRAGTPFSFEARTVGAPYSVRTFTRPLIASLMPEVEQAPRIPFSLGKNPDFEVLYEDQDSIAILKPSGIPSVPGILEPVNMKSVLEEKTGPLYTVHRLDQGTSGVLLFAKNAAAAASLSDAFASRLTRKTYTAILEGETGIAGSVETLRLPLGGDPFDLPRQIVLSESNRGKSAKSAAEIIAVSEHRGFARTLVRLHPETGRTHQLRIHMALGFGCPILGDALYGKRGLFELREPRLYLHLEELTFPRVSDGKPVTVRIDSGFSSLL
;
A
#
# COMPACT_ATOMS: atom_id res chain seq x y z
N MET A 1 -37.38 -9.88 -6.47
CA MET A 1 -37.02 -11.14 -5.79
C MET A 1 -35.53 -11.37 -5.97
N SER A 2 -34.76 -11.52 -4.90
CA SER A 2 -33.31 -11.77 -5.02
C SER A 2 -33.08 -13.20 -5.55
N VAL A 3 -31.97 -13.41 -6.25
CA VAL A 3 -31.51 -14.72 -6.79
C VAL A 3 -31.52 -15.83 -5.72
N ILE A 4 -31.39 -15.45 -4.45
CA ILE A 4 -31.37 -16.35 -3.29
C ILE A 4 -32.75 -16.98 -3.02
N ASN A 5 -33.85 -16.26 -3.26
CA ASN A 5 -35.19 -16.79 -3.03
C ASN A 5 -35.56 -17.86 -4.07
N THR A 6 -35.15 -17.67 -5.32
CA THR A 6 -35.38 -18.63 -6.41
C THR A 6 -34.64 -19.96 -6.18
N TRP A 7 -33.48 -19.94 -5.52
CA TRP A 7 -32.74 -21.17 -5.22
C TRP A 7 -33.42 -22.03 -4.15
N ARG A 8 -33.91 -21.42 -3.07
CA ARG A 8 -34.61 -22.13 -1.98
C ARG A 8 -35.92 -22.78 -2.43
N GLU A 9 -36.59 -22.19 -3.41
CA GLU A 9 -37.85 -22.72 -3.96
C GLU A 9 -37.64 -23.95 -4.86
N HIS A 10 -36.52 -24.03 -5.58
CA HIS A 10 -36.28 -25.09 -6.58
C HIS A 10 -35.33 -26.21 -6.11
N PHE A 11 -34.54 -25.99 -5.06
CA PHE A 11 -33.53 -26.95 -4.59
C PHE A 11 -33.71 -27.28 -3.09
N CYS A 12 -34.96 -27.39 -2.63
CA CYS A 12 -35.32 -27.58 -1.21
C CYS A 12 -34.68 -28.81 -0.55
N ASP A 13 -34.38 -29.86 -1.33
CA ASP A 13 -33.81 -31.11 -0.84
C ASP A 13 -32.28 -31.14 -0.88
N TRP A 14 -31.65 -30.08 -1.38
CA TRP A 14 -30.21 -29.99 -1.55
C TRP A 14 -29.58 -29.26 -0.36
N ARG A 15 -28.58 -29.90 0.27
CA ARG A 15 -27.80 -29.27 1.33
C ARG A 15 -26.61 -28.52 0.72
N PRO A 16 -26.56 -27.18 0.80
CA PRO A 16 -25.38 -26.43 0.37
C PRO A 16 -24.21 -26.77 1.28
N VAL A 17 -23.05 -27.09 0.69
CA VAL A 17 -21.84 -27.53 1.40
C VAL A 17 -20.72 -26.48 1.41
N GLU A 18 -20.62 -25.67 0.35
CA GLU A 18 -19.64 -24.58 0.24
C GLU A 18 -20.18 -23.49 -0.71
N LEU A 19 -19.72 -22.25 -0.55
CA LEU A 19 -20.04 -21.15 -1.47
C LEU A 19 -18.77 -20.52 -2.03
N LEU A 20 -18.66 -20.49 -3.35
CA LEU A 20 -17.49 -20.04 -4.09
C LEU A 20 -17.87 -18.98 -5.12
N GLU A 21 -17.09 -17.92 -5.21
CA GLU A 21 -17.11 -17.00 -6.35
C GLU A 21 -16.19 -17.55 -7.44
N THR A 22 -16.65 -17.60 -8.68
CA THR A 22 -15.77 -17.88 -9.83
C THR A 22 -15.70 -16.64 -10.72
N ARG A 23 -14.53 -16.42 -11.32
CA ARG A 23 -14.33 -15.33 -12.28
C ARG A 23 -14.46 -15.90 -13.69
N ALA A 24 -15.49 -15.49 -14.41
CA ALA A 24 -15.79 -15.97 -15.77
C ALA A 24 -15.03 -15.24 -16.89
N GLY A 25 -14.17 -14.25 -16.58
CA GLY A 25 -13.41 -13.50 -17.57
C GLY A 25 -12.00 -13.18 -17.09
N THR A 26 -11.13 -12.73 -18.01
CA THR A 26 -9.71 -12.46 -17.73
C THR A 26 -9.57 -11.60 -16.46
N PRO A 27 -8.79 -12.04 -15.47
CA PRO A 27 -8.61 -11.32 -14.22
C PRO A 27 -7.82 -10.05 -14.50
N PHE A 28 -8.04 -9.00 -13.72
CA PHE A 28 -7.13 -7.86 -13.79
C PHE A 28 -5.75 -8.31 -13.31
N SER A 29 -4.66 -7.79 -13.88
CA SER A 29 -3.28 -8.22 -13.55
C SER A 29 -2.87 -8.05 -12.08
N PHE A 30 -3.62 -7.25 -11.31
CA PHE A 30 -3.44 -7.04 -9.87
C PHE A 30 -4.43 -7.86 -9.01
N GLU A 31 -5.42 -8.53 -9.61
CA GLU A 31 -6.23 -9.51 -8.89
C GLU A 31 -5.47 -10.84 -8.88
N ALA A 32 -5.22 -11.34 -7.68
CA ALA A 32 -4.77 -12.71 -7.42
C ALA A 32 -5.89 -13.73 -7.70
N ARG A 33 -6.51 -13.65 -8.88
CA ARG A 33 -7.58 -14.53 -9.34
C ARG A 33 -7.16 -15.09 -10.70
N THR A 34 -7.26 -16.38 -10.90
CA THR A 34 -7.28 -17.13 -12.15
C THR A 34 -8.72 -17.27 -12.69
N VAL A 35 -8.90 -17.21 -14.01
CA VAL A 35 -10.21 -17.48 -14.66
C VAL A 35 -10.65 -18.90 -14.33
N GLY A 36 -11.94 -19.06 -13.97
CA GLY A 36 -12.53 -20.36 -13.67
C GLY A 36 -12.14 -20.96 -12.31
N ALA A 37 -11.14 -20.41 -11.61
CA ALA A 37 -10.79 -20.89 -10.28
C ALA A 37 -11.80 -20.41 -9.23
N PRO A 38 -12.11 -21.25 -8.22
CA PRO A 38 -13.00 -20.89 -7.13
C PRO A 38 -12.32 -20.00 -6.09
N TYR A 39 -13.05 -18.98 -5.59
CA TYR A 39 -12.62 -18.07 -4.53
C TYR A 39 -13.62 -18.05 -3.38
N SER A 40 -13.13 -17.81 -2.17
CA SER A 40 -14.00 -17.41 -1.05
C SER A 40 -14.78 -16.13 -1.40
N VAL A 41 -16.06 -16.08 -1.03
CA VAL A 41 -16.94 -14.92 -1.25
C VAL A 41 -16.43 -13.64 -0.55
N ARG A 42 -16.53 -12.48 -1.20
CA ARG A 42 -15.98 -11.20 -0.70
C ARG A 42 -16.66 -10.70 0.60
N THR A 43 -15.94 -9.83 1.31
CA THR A 43 -16.20 -9.36 2.68
C THR A 43 -17.57 -8.72 2.94
N PHE A 44 -18.23 -8.08 1.95
CA PHE A 44 -19.54 -7.43 2.17
C PHE A 44 -20.72 -8.37 2.20
N THR A 45 -20.65 -9.45 1.42
CA THR A 45 -21.68 -10.48 1.42
C THR A 45 -21.41 -11.54 2.48
N ARG A 46 -20.21 -11.58 3.07
CA ARG A 46 -19.84 -12.57 4.09
C ARG A 46 -20.75 -12.59 5.33
N PRO A 47 -21.11 -11.45 5.95
CA PRO A 47 -22.07 -11.43 7.07
C PRO A 47 -23.48 -11.80 6.63
N LEU A 48 -23.89 -11.35 5.45
CA LEU A 48 -25.19 -11.68 4.86
C LEU A 48 -25.29 -13.18 4.55
N ILE A 49 -24.24 -13.78 4.01
CA ILE A 49 -24.15 -15.20 3.67
C ILE A 49 -24.05 -16.05 4.94
N ALA A 50 -23.24 -15.64 5.92
CA ALA A 50 -23.21 -16.30 7.23
C ALA A 50 -24.58 -16.27 7.92
N SER A 51 -25.34 -15.18 7.75
CA SER A 51 -26.71 -15.07 8.26
C SER A 51 -27.74 -15.87 7.44
N LEU A 52 -27.57 -15.98 6.12
CA LEU A 52 -28.52 -16.68 5.24
C LEU A 52 -28.26 -18.18 5.16
N MET A 53 -27.03 -18.63 5.41
CA MET A 53 -26.56 -20.01 5.27
C MET A 53 -25.58 -20.37 6.41
N PRO A 54 -26.06 -20.41 7.67
CA PRO A 54 -25.19 -20.56 8.85
C PRO A 54 -24.49 -21.92 8.95
N GLU A 55 -24.94 -22.92 8.20
CA GLU A 55 -24.37 -24.28 8.22
C GLU A 55 -23.23 -24.49 7.22
N VAL A 56 -22.91 -23.50 6.39
CA VAL A 56 -21.87 -23.60 5.35
C VAL A 56 -20.53 -23.12 5.92
N GLU A 57 -19.57 -24.05 6.07
CA GLU A 57 -18.22 -23.74 6.48
C GLU A 57 -17.50 -22.91 5.39
N GLN A 58 -16.87 -21.80 5.76
CA GLN A 58 -16.26 -20.90 4.78
C GLN A 58 -14.77 -21.17 4.63
N ALA A 59 -14.34 -21.60 3.44
CA ALA A 59 -12.93 -21.86 3.16
C ALA A 59 -12.05 -20.60 3.33
N PRO A 60 -10.85 -20.72 3.92
CA PRO A 60 -9.92 -19.62 4.05
C PRO A 60 -9.40 -19.16 2.68
N ARG A 61 -9.20 -17.86 2.51
CA ARG A 61 -8.71 -17.27 1.26
C ARG A 61 -7.25 -17.67 1.05
N ILE A 62 -6.94 -18.34 -0.07
CA ILE A 62 -5.56 -18.64 -0.48
C ILE A 62 -4.91 -17.33 -0.97
N PRO A 63 -3.84 -16.82 -0.31
CA PRO A 63 -3.20 -15.58 -0.71
C PRO A 63 -2.37 -15.73 -1.99
N PHE A 64 -2.14 -14.61 -2.68
CA PHE A 64 -1.14 -14.51 -3.73
C PHE A 64 0.23 -14.88 -3.15
N SER A 65 0.78 -16.03 -3.57
CA SER A 65 2.16 -16.38 -3.24
C SER A 65 3.07 -15.59 -4.19
N LEU A 66 3.52 -14.42 -3.76
CA LEU A 66 4.89 -14.04 -4.10
C LEU A 66 5.78 -15.17 -3.55
N GLY A 67 6.77 -15.63 -4.32
CA GLY A 67 7.63 -16.73 -3.88
C GLY A 67 8.10 -16.52 -2.43
N LYS A 68 8.29 -17.61 -1.67
CA LYS A 68 8.60 -17.55 -0.23
C LYS A 68 9.85 -16.72 0.12
N ASN A 69 10.71 -16.41 -0.86
CA ASN A 69 11.92 -15.64 -0.70
C ASN A 69 12.06 -14.58 -1.82
N PRO A 70 11.42 -13.41 -1.69
CA PRO A 70 11.77 -12.28 -2.54
C PRO A 70 13.20 -11.81 -2.25
N ASP A 71 13.96 -11.52 -3.30
CA ASP A 71 15.26 -10.89 -3.16
C ASP A 71 15.11 -9.47 -2.59
N PHE A 72 16.08 -9.07 -1.78
CA PHE A 72 16.17 -7.73 -1.24
C PHE A 72 17.63 -7.27 -1.19
N GLU A 73 17.80 -5.96 -1.31
CA GLU A 73 19.11 -5.30 -1.20
C GLU A 73 19.20 -4.61 0.15
N VAL A 74 20.32 -4.80 0.86
CA VAL A 74 20.63 -4.07 2.09
C VAL A 74 21.29 -2.75 1.71
N LEU A 75 20.61 -1.65 2.01
CA LEU A 75 21.07 -0.29 1.70
C LEU A 75 21.90 0.31 2.84
N TYR A 76 21.66 -0.13 4.07
CA TYR A 76 22.36 0.31 5.27
C TYR A 76 22.22 -0.75 6.36
N GLU A 77 23.29 -0.97 7.12
CA GLU A 77 23.25 -1.82 8.30
C GLU A 77 24.27 -1.34 9.33
N ASP A 78 23.85 -1.27 10.60
CA ASP A 78 24.73 -1.11 11.75
C ASP A 78 24.38 -2.11 12.87
N GLN A 79 24.86 -1.85 14.08
CA GLN A 79 24.57 -2.71 15.24
C GLN A 79 23.10 -2.70 15.65
N ASP A 80 22.40 -1.59 15.41
CA ASP A 80 21.06 -1.32 15.95
C ASP A 80 19.95 -1.36 14.90
N SER A 81 20.29 -1.20 13.62
CA SER A 81 19.33 -0.97 12.55
C SER A 81 19.77 -1.54 11.20
N ILE A 82 18.79 -1.87 10.37
CA ILE A 82 18.98 -2.33 9.01
C ILE A 82 17.95 -1.66 8.10
N ALA A 83 18.41 -1.07 7.00
CA ALA A 83 17.57 -0.51 5.95
C ALA A 83 17.75 -1.31 4.65
N ILE A 84 16.63 -1.64 4.01
CA ILE A 84 16.60 -2.41 2.77
C ILE A 84 15.85 -1.66 1.67
N LEU A 85 16.09 -2.06 0.42
CA LEU A 85 15.21 -1.74 -0.70
C LEU A 85 14.01 -2.69 -0.64
N LYS A 86 12.85 -2.17 -0.22
CA LYS A 86 11.60 -2.91 -0.33
C LYS A 86 11.08 -2.85 -1.78
N PRO A 87 10.85 -4.00 -2.45
CA PRO A 87 10.18 -4.03 -3.75
C PRO A 87 8.68 -3.66 -3.64
N SER A 88 8.11 -3.19 -4.74
CA SER A 88 6.66 -2.99 -4.85
C SER A 88 5.93 -4.34 -4.89
N GLY A 89 4.75 -4.41 -4.32
CA GLY A 89 3.90 -5.60 -4.32
C GLY A 89 4.01 -6.48 -3.07
N ILE A 90 5.02 -6.27 -2.22
CA ILE A 90 5.25 -7.08 -1.01
C ILE A 90 4.93 -6.25 0.26
N PRO A 91 4.11 -6.74 1.20
CA PRO A 91 3.87 -6.03 2.46
C PRO A 91 5.14 -5.86 3.31
N SER A 92 5.19 -4.76 4.08
CA SER A 92 6.31 -4.52 5.01
C SER A 92 6.29 -5.47 6.22
N VAL A 93 5.08 -5.75 6.74
CA VAL A 93 4.83 -6.57 7.94
C VAL A 93 3.71 -7.58 7.64
N PRO A 94 3.55 -8.62 8.46
CA PRO A 94 2.44 -9.56 8.30
C PRO A 94 1.11 -8.82 8.30
N GLY A 95 0.30 -9.09 7.27
CA GLY A 95 -1.10 -8.70 7.25
C GLY A 95 -2.00 -9.88 7.64
N ILE A 96 -3.31 -9.64 7.69
CA ILE A 96 -4.28 -10.69 8.07
C ILE A 96 -4.32 -11.79 7.00
N LEU A 97 -4.03 -11.44 5.74
CA LEU A 97 -4.26 -12.28 4.58
C LEU A 97 -2.98 -12.54 3.79
N GLU A 98 -1.83 -12.01 4.21
CA GLU A 98 -0.59 -12.00 3.44
C GLU A 98 0.48 -12.86 4.12
N PRO A 99 0.81 -14.04 3.57
CA PRO A 99 1.68 -15.01 4.23
C PRO A 99 3.16 -14.62 4.08
N VAL A 100 3.51 -13.85 3.04
CA VAL A 100 4.87 -13.38 2.77
C VAL A 100 4.92 -11.87 2.93
N ASN A 101 5.88 -11.40 3.72
CA ASN A 101 6.14 -9.99 3.99
C ASN A 101 7.65 -9.78 4.21
N MET A 102 8.13 -8.56 4.01
CA MET A 102 9.58 -8.27 4.11
C MET A 102 10.16 -8.58 5.48
N LYS A 103 9.44 -8.29 6.58
CA LYS A 103 9.93 -8.58 7.92
C LYS A 103 10.25 -10.07 8.08
N SER A 104 9.30 -10.95 7.77
CA SER A 104 9.50 -12.41 7.91
C SER A 104 10.64 -12.92 7.02
N VAL A 105 10.74 -12.43 5.79
CA VAL A 105 11.81 -12.79 4.85
C VAL A 105 13.19 -12.37 5.36
N LEU A 106 13.29 -11.18 5.95
CA LEU A 106 14.54 -10.71 6.55
C LEU A 106 14.88 -11.49 7.81
N GLU A 107 13.90 -11.77 8.68
CA GLU A 107 14.12 -12.49 9.93
C GLU A 107 14.69 -13.89 9.73
N GLU A 108 14.32 -14.57 8.64
CA GLU A 108 14.93 -15.85 8.24
C GLU A 108 16.44 -15.74 7.97
N LYS A 109 16.93 -14.58 7.55
CA LYS A 109 18.35 -14.35 7.18
C LYS A 109 19.15 -13.61 8.26
N THR A 110 18.53 -12.68 8.98
CA THR A 110 19.22 -11.76 9.90
C THR A 110 18.89 -11.99 11.38
N GLY A 111 17.94 -12.87 11.68
CA GLY A 111 17.37 -13.01 13.02
C GLY A 111 16.28 -11.95 13.31
N PRO A 112 15.75 -11.92 14.55
CA PRO A 112 14.57 -11.11 14.90
C PRO A 112 14.73 -9.62 14.60
N LEU A 113 13.67 -9.02 14.05
CA LEU A 113 13.63 -7.60 13.71
C LEU A 113 12.38 -6.94 14.29
N TYR A 114 12.49 -5.64 14.56
CA TYR A 114 11.43 -4.82 15.12
C TYR A 114 10.99 -3.77 14.11
N THR A 115 9.68 -3.67 13.90
CA THR A 115 9.09 -2.70 12.98
C THR A 115 9.03 -1.33 13.63
N VAL A 116 9.65 -0.34 12.99
CA VAL A 116 9.64 1.06 13.44
C VAL A 116 8.83 1.97 12.50
N HIS A 117 8.67 1.55 11.25
CA HIS A 117 7.75 2.15 10.29
C HIS A 117 7.31 1.13 9.23
N ARG A 118 6.40 1.52 8.34
CA ARG A 118 5.84 0.64 7.31
C ARG A 118 5.66 1.40 6.01
N LEU A 119 5.84 0.68 4.90
CA LEU A 119 5.39 1.07 3.57
C LEU A 119 4.18 0.22 3.18
N ASP A 120 3.23 0.83 2.46
CA ASP A 120 2.12 0.11 1.85
C ASP A 120 2.65 -0.99 0.92
N GLN A 121 1.86 -2.04 0.69
CA GLN A 121 2.25 -3.17 -0.16
C GLN A 121 2.76 -2.71 -1.54
N GLY A 122 2.04 -1.80 -2.20
CA GLY A 122 2.41 -1.26 -3.50
C GLY A 122 3.58 -0.28 -3.49
N THR A 123 3.90 0.35 -2.35
CA THR A 123 4.97 1.35 -2.26
C THR A 123 6.33 0.65 -2.27
N SER A 124 7.30 1.19 -3.00
CA SER A 124 8.70 0.69 -2.99
C SER A 124 9.63 1.63 -2.22
N GLY A 125 10.88 1.25 -2.01
CA GLY A 125 11.93 2.13 -1.46
C GLY A 125 12.43 1.75 -0.08
N VAL A 126 13.03 2.71 0.63
CA VAL A 126 13.77 2.45 1.87
C VAL A 126 12.84 1.97 2.99
N LEU A 127 13.00 0.72 3.44
CA LEU A 127 12.32 0.18 4.62
C LEU A 127 13.34 -0.08 5.73
N LEU A 128 13.06 0.42 6.93
CA LEU A 128 13.97 0.42 8.08
C LEU A 128 13.39 -0.47 9.18
N PHE A 129 14.23 -1.34 9.73
CA PHE A 129 13.95 -2.14 10.90
C PHE A 129 15.00 -1.89 11.99
N ALA A 130 14.59 -2.08 13.24
CA ALA A 130 15.51 -2.15 14.38
C ALA A 130 15.90 -3.61 14.65
N LYS A 131 17.14 -3.83 15.06
CA LYS A 131 17.70 -5.17 15.33
C LYS A 131 17.53 -5.62 16.79
N ASN A 132 17.19 -4.69 17.68
CA ASN A 132 16.95 -4.96 19.09
C ASN A 132 15.84 -4.06 19.68
N ALA A 133 15.32 -4.42 20.85
CA ALA A 133 14.19 -3.72 21.47
C ALA A 133 14.51 -2.27 21.88
N ALA A 134 15.75 -1.99 22.30
CA ALA A 134 16.16 -0.62 22.68
C ALA A 134 16.20 0.30 21.44
N ALA A 135 16.79 -0.18 20.35
CA ALA A 135 16.78 0.49 19.06
C ALA A 135 15.34 0.69 18.53
N ALA A 136 14.47 -0.31 18.72
CA ALA A 136 13.06 -0.22 18.32
C ALA A 136 12.33 0.91 19.04
N ALA A 137 12.51 1.04 20.35
CA ALA A 137 11.93 2.13 21.14
C ALA A 137 12.45 3.50 20.66
N SER A 138 13.78 3.67 20.58
CA SER A 138 14.41 4.91 20.15
C SER A 138 13.97 5.36 18.75
N LEU A 139 13.97 4.46 17.78
CA LEU A 139 13.56 4.77 16.41
C LEU A 139 12.05 5.00 16.29
N SER A 140 11.22 4.23 17.02
CA SER A 140 9.76 4.47 17.04
C SER A 140 9.43 5.85 17.61
N ASP A 141 10.14 6.26 18.66
CA ASP A 141 10.02 7.60 19.23
C ASP A 141 10.48 8.67 18.24
N ALA A 142 11.55 8.44 17.48
CA ALA A 142 11.99 9.35 16.43
C ALA A 142 10.94 9.51 15.31
N PHE A 143 10.25 8.43 14.90
CA PHE A 143 9.12 8.51 13.97
C PHE A 143 7.92 9.25 14.57
N ALA A 144 7.55 8.95 15.82
CA ALA A 144 6.44 9.58 16.51
C ALA A 144 6.66 11.08 16.72
N SER A 145 7.90 11.45 17.06
CA SER A 145 8.35 12.83 17.32
C SER A 145 8.74 13.59 16.06
N ARG A 146 8.56 12.99 14.86
CA ARG A 146 8.88 13.60 13.54
C ARG A 146 10.33 14.06 13.41
N LEU A 147 11.25 13.37 14.09
CA LEU A 147 12.69 13.57 13.93
C LEU A 147 13.22 12.90 12.65
N THR A 148 12.41 12.04 12.03
CA THR A 148 12.69 11.44 10.74
C THR A 148 12.25 12.35 9.59
N ARG A 149 13.03 12.39 8.52
CA ARG A 149 12.66 13.04 7.26
C ARG A 149 12.49 11.98 6.17
N LYS A 150 11.40 12.10 5.42
CA LYS A 150 11.06 11.19 4.33
C LYS A 150 10.84 11.99 3.06
N THR A 151 11.45 11.54 1.98
CA THR A 151 11.26 12.08 0.65
C THR A 151 10.79 10.94 -0.25
N TYR A 152 9.58 11.07 -0.75
CA TYR A 152 9.03 10.13 -1.71
C TYR A 152 9.08 10.74 -3.11
N THR A 153 9.20 9.87 -4.10
CA THR A 153 9.05 10.22 -5.52
C THR A 153 7.83 9.48 -6.06
N ALA A 154 6.99 10.16 -6.82
CA ALA A 154 5.81 9.57 -7.43
C ALA A 154 5.56 10.10 -8.84
N ILE A 155 4.90 9.29 -9.67
CA ILE A 155 4.35 9.73 -10.95
C ILE A 155 2.85 9.86 -10.78
N LEU A 156 2.26 10.99 -11.17
CA LEU A 156 0.82 11.23 -11.15
C LEU A 156 0.20 11.02 -12.53
N GLU A 157 -1.06 10.62 -12.54
CA GLU A 157 -1.91 10.54 -13.73
C GLU A 157 -2.37 11.96 -14.10
N GLY A 158 -1.89 12.46 -15.24
CA GLY A 158 -2.25 13.78 -15.76
C GLY A 158 -1.18 14.85 -15.57
N GLU A 159 -1.51 16.03 -16.08
CA GLU A 159 -0.74 17.26 -15.92
C GLU A 159 -1.28 18.03 -14.73
N THR A 160 -0.39 18.38 -13.79
CA THR A 160 -0.74 19.24 -12.66
C THR A 160 0.43 20.12 -12.22
N GLY A 161 0.11 21.35 -11.86
CA GLY A 161 1.06 22.36 -11.39
C GLY A 161 2.10 22.79 -12.43
N ILE A 162 3.15 23.45 -11.96
CA ILE A 162 4.27 23.95 -12.78
C ILE A 162 5.56 23.44 -12.14
N ALA A 163 6.55 23.03 -12.94
CA ALA A 163 7.84 22.59 -12.41
C ALA A 163 8.45 23.63 -11.46
N GLY A 164 8.90 23.17 -10.28
CA GLY A 164 9.40 24.00 -9.18
C GLY A 164 8.31 24.54 -8.22
N SER A 165 7.02 24.38 -8.54
CA SER A 165 5.96 24.76 -7.60
C SER A 165 5.84 23.77 -6.44
N VAL A 166 5.49 24.28 -5.26
CA VAL A 166 5.30 23.50 -4.04
C VAL A 166 3.92 23.79 -3.47
N GLU A 167 3.16 22.73 -3.18
CA GLU A 167 1.86 22.83 -2.53
C GLU A 167 1.84 22.04 -1.21
N THR A 168 1.17 22.60 -0.21
CA THR A 168 0.96 21.92 1.07
C THR A 168 -0.47 21.44 1.19
N LEU A 169 -0.66 20.13 1.32
CA LEU A 169 -1.95 19.49 1.49
C LEU A 169 -2.24 19.14 2.94
N ARG A 170 -3.47 19.44 3.38
CA ARG A 170 -3.99 19.15 4.72
C ARG A 170 -5.36 18.51 4.62
N LEU A 171 -5.38 17.18 4.54
CA LEU A 171 -6.61 16.41 4.43
C LEU A 171 -6.65 15.40 5.59
N PRO A 172 -7.50 15.60 6.62
CA PRO A 172 -7.62 14.61 7.69
C PRO A 172 -8.22 13.31 7.14
N LEU A 173 -7.68 12.17 7.57
CA LEU A 173 -7.98 10.86 6.97
C LEU A 173 -8.54 9.87 8.00
N GLY A 174 -9.37 8.95 7.53
CA GLY A 174 -9.79 7.77 8.29
C GLY A 174 -10.16 6.61 7.39
N GLY A 175 -10.41 5.45 7.99
CA GLY A 175 -10.82 4.26 7.25
C GLY A 175 -12.22 4.42 6.66
N ASP A 176 -12.41 3.90 5.45
CA ASP A 176 -13.74 3.82 4.85
C ASP A 176 -14.52 2.67 5.51
N PRO A 177 -15.66 2.94 6.17
CA PRO A 177 -16.47 1.90 6.78
C PRO A 177 -17.13 0.96 5.75
N PHE A 178 -17.23 1.37 4.49
CA PHE A 178 -17.86 0.62 3.39
C PHE A 178 -16.87 0.07 2.36
N ASP A 179 -15.56 0.30 2.54
CA ASP A 179 -14.49 -0.33 1.75
C ASP A 179 -13.22 -0.37 2.60
N LEU A 180 -13.13 -1.34 3.52
CA LEU A 180 -12.08 -1.38 4.56
C LEU A 180 -10.62 -1.21 4.07
N PRO A 181 -10.20 -1.71 2.88
CA PRO A 181 -8.90 -1.37 2.30
C PRO A 181 -8.69 0.12 2.03
N ARG A 182 -9.75 0.88 1.75
CA ARG A 182 -9.67 2.32 1.48
C ARG A 182 -9.65 3.14 2.77
N GLN A 183 -8.93 4.24 2.64
CA GLN A 183 -9.04 5.42 3.48
C GLN A 183 -9.82 6.50 2.71
N ILE A 184 -10.49 7.39 3.43
CA ILE A 184 -11.26 8.53 2.92
C ILE A 184 -10.91 9.79 3.70
N VAL A 185 -11.23 10.94 3.13
CA VAL A 185 -11.15 12.23 3.83
C VAL A 185 -12.34 12.32 4.78
N LEU A 186 -12.05 12.57 6.06
CA LEU A 186 -13.05 12.79 7.11
C LEU A 186 -12.73 14.11 7.79
N SER A 187 -13.75 14.84 8.22
CA SER A 187 -13.51 16.00 9.09
C SER A 187 -12.90 15.54 10.41
N GLU A 188 -12.11 16.40 11.06
CA GLU A 188 -11.55 16.09 12.39
C GLU A 188 -12.66 15.89 13.43
N SER A 189 -13.78 16.62 13.29
CA SER A 189 -15.00 16.42 14.09
C SER A 189 -15.65 15.05 13.90
N ASN A 190 -15.41 14.38 12.77
CA ASN A 190 -15.88 13.04 12.48
C ASN A 190 -14.74 12.00 12.51
N ARG A 191 -13.84 12.14 13.49
CA ARG A 191 -12.72 11.21 13.76
C ARG A 191 -11.64 11.15 12.67
N GLY A 192 -11.61 12.11 11.75
CA GLY A 192 -10.51 12.28 10.81
C GLY A 192 -9.20 12.56 11.55
N LYS A 193 -8.15 11.78 11.25
CA LYS A 193 -6.82 11.98 11.82
C LYS A 193 -6.07 12.97 10.96
N SER A 194 -5.59 14.06 11.58
CA SER A 194 -4.81 15.09 10.88
C SER A 194 -3.67 14.46 10.06
N ALA A 195 -3.60 14.87 8.79
CA ALA A 195 -2.60 14.42 7.84
C ALA A 195 -2.10 15.60 6.99
N LYS A 196 -0.78 15.73 6.87
CA LYS A 196 -0.12 16.83 6.18
C LYS A 196 1.07 16.36 5.37
N SER A 197 1.15 16.85 4.13
CA SER A 197 2.26 16.57 3.21
C SER A 197 2.52 17.81 2.35
N ALA A 198 3.78 18.06 2.03
CA ALA A 198 4.15 18.96 0.94
C ALA A 198 4.42 18.15 -0.34
N ALA A 199 4.09 18.72 -1.49
CA ALA A 199 4.37 18.15 -2.81
C ALA A 199 5.06 19.20 -3.67
N GLU A 200 6.21 18.85 -4.21
CA GLU A 200 6.99 19.66 -5.15
C GLU A 200 6.84 19.03 -6.54
N ILE A 201 6.43 19.83 -7.53
CA ILE A 201 6.35 19.40 -8.92
C ILE A 201 7.75 19.44 -9.52
N ILE A 202 8.27 18.29 -9.96
CA ILE A 202 9.62 18.18 -10.52
C ILE A 202 9.60 18.38 -12.02
N ALA A 203 8.68 17.70 -12.70
CA ALA A 203 8.52 17.80 -14.13
C ALA A 203 7.11 17.38 -14.55
N VAL A 204 6.64 17.98 -15.63
CA VAL A 204 5.42 17.61 -16.33
C VAL A 204 5.84 17.20 -17.74
N SER A 205 5.37 16.05 -18.20
CA SER A 205 5.69 15.52 -19.53
C SER A 205 4.48 14.79 -20.09
N GLU A 206 4.47 14.60 -21.40
CA GLU A 206 3.52 13.72 -22.08
C GLU A 206 4.27 12.48 -22.57
N HIS A 207 3.80 11.30 -22.16
CA HIS A 207 4.36 10.04 -22.60
C HIS A 207 3.27 9.20 -23.25
N ARG A 208 3.41 8.92 -24.54
CA ARG A 208 2.46 8.15 -25.37
C ARG A 208 1.05 8.76 -25.43
N GLY A 209 0.93 10.09 -25.47
CA GLY A 209 -0.39 10.74 -25.53
C GLY A 209 -1.07 10.93 -24.18
N PHE A 210 -0.39 10.58 -23.07
CA PHE A 210 -0.89 10.75 -21.71
C PHE A 210 0.04 11.65 -20.91
N ALA A 211 -0.53 12.70 -20.35
CA ALA A 211 0.19 13.58 -19.43
C ALA A 211 0.57 12.84 -18.13
N ARG A 212 1.79 13.10 -17.67
CA ARG A 212 2.37 12.58 -16.44
C ARG A 212 3.09 13.70 -15.71
N THR A 213 2.96 13.67 -14.39
CA THR A 213 3.64 14.62 -13.53
C THR A 213 4.53 13.88 -12.54
N LEU A 214 5.84 14.14 -12.57
CA LEU A 214 6.77 13.64 -11.56
C LEU A 214 6.76 14.61 -10.39
N VAL A 215 6.52 14.05 -9.20
CA VAL A 215 6.43 14.83 -7.96
C VAL A 215 7.35 14.27 -6.89
N ARG A 216 7.89 15.17 -6.08
CA ARG A 216 8.57 14.86 -4.83
C ARG A 216 7.64 15.18 -3.67
N LEU A 217 7.47 14.24 -2.74
CA LEU A 217 6.51 14.33 -1.66
C LEU A 217 7.21 14.25 -0.30
N HIS A 218 6.86 15.17 0.59
CA HIS A 218 7.43 15.29 1.93
C HIS A 218 6.31 15.18 2.98
N PRO A 219 5.94 13.96 3.41
CA PRO A 219 4.91 13.78 4.42
C PRO A 219 5.41 14.13 5.83
N GLU A 220 4.75 15.09 6.48
CA GLU A 220 5.00 15.44 7.90
C GLU A 220 4.34 14.43 8.86
N THR A 221 3.23 13.83 8.44
CA THR A 221 2.53 12.75 9.15
C THR A 221 2.65 11.43 8.38
N GLY A 222 2.37 10.29 9.03
CA GLY A 222 2.43 8.96 8.41
C GLY A 222 1.12 8.19 8.50
N ARG A 223 0.01 8.75 7.98
CA ARG A 223 -1.28 8.03 7.96
C ARG A 223 -1.32 7.02 6.82
N THR A 224 -2.09 5.95 6.99
CA THR A 224 -2.32 4.93 5.95
C THR A 224 -2.82 5.60 4.68
N HIS A 225 -2.24 5.24 3.52
CA HIS A 225 -2.58 5.79 2.21
C HIS A 225 -2.54 7.33 2.08
N GLN A 226 -1.84 8.03 2.98
CA GLN A 226 -1.87 9.49 3.05
C GLN A 226 -1.48 10.16 1.73
N LEU A 227 -0.31 9.81 1.18
CA LEU A 227 0.17 10.39 -0.08
C LEU A 227 -0.77 10.05 -1.24
N ARG A 228 -1.31 8.84 -1.27
CA ARG A 228 -2.21 8.38 -2.34
C ARG A 228 -3.49 9.21 -2.39
N ILE A 229 -4.13 9.46 -1.24
CA ILE A 229 -5.32 10.31 -1.16
C ILE A 229 -4.99 11.78 -1.40
N HIS A 230 -3.89 12.26 -0.82
CA HIS A 230 -3.45 13.63 -1.01
C HIS A 230 -3.28 13.95 -2.50
N MET A 231 -2.67 13.04 -3.26
CA MET A 231 -2.53 13.22 -4.71
C MET A 231 -3.89 13.12 -5.43
N ALA A 232 -4.66 12.06 -5.15
CA ALA A 232 -5.92 11.82 -5.83
C ALA A 232 -7.00 12.90 -5.60
N LEU A 233 -7.18 13.35 -4.35
CA LEU A 233 -8.27 14.25 -3.95
C LEU A 233 -7.79 15.68 -3.71
N GLY A 234 -6.56 15.87 -3.22
CA GLY A 234 -5.99 17.19 -2.97
C GLY A 234 -5.48 17.85 -4.25
N PHE A 235 -4.59 17.14 -4.96
CA PHE A 235 -4.06 17.60 -6.27
C PHE A 235 -5.01 17.33 -7.44
N GLY A 236 -5.99 16.44 -7.28
CA GLY A 236 -6.88 15.99 -8.36
C GLY A 236 -6.23 15.01 -9.36
N CYS A 237 -4.97 14.63 -9.12
CA CYS A 237 -4.18 13.75 -9.97
C CYS A 237 -3.69 12.55 -9.14
N PRO A 238 -4.34 11.38 -9.25
CA PRO A 238 -3.93 10.20 -8.48
C PRO A 238 -2.56 9.71 -8.91
N ILE A 239 -1.92 8.93 -8.03
CA ILE A 239 -0.63 8.30 -8.36
C ILE A 239 -0.85 7.24 -9.45
N LEU A 240 0.03 7.24 -10.45
CA LEU A 240 0.06 6.30 -11.55
C LEU A 240 0.06 4.85 -11.04
N GLY A 241 -0.89 4.06 -11.54
CA GLY A 241 -1.03 2.64 -11.18
C GLY A 241 -1.63 2.40 -9.78
N ASP A 242 -2.21 3.43 -9.16
CA ASP A 242 -2.94 3.27 -7.91
C ASP A 242 -4.29 2.57 -8.12
N ALA A 243 -4.36 1.29 -7.78
CA ALA A 243 -5.56 0.47 -7.95
C ALA A 243 -6.76 0.89 -7.08
N LEU A 244 -6.54 1.69 -6.02
CA LEU A 244 -7.62 2.19 -5.18
C LEU A 244 -8.06 3.57 -5.66
N TYR A 245 -7.14 4.53 -5.75
CA TYR A 245 -7.49 5.94 -5.92
C TYR A 245 -7.32 6.46 -7.36
N GLY A 246 -6.71 5.67 -8.26
CA GLY A 246 -6.51 6.00 -9.67
C GLY A 246 -7.77 5.86 -10.52
N LYS A 247 -7.76 6.47 -11.70
CA LYS A 247 -8.84 6.31 -12.70
C LYS A 247 -8.55 5.04 -13.52
N ARG A 248 -9.59 4.23 -13.77
CA ARG A 248 -9.48 2.99 -14.56
C ARG A 248 -9.12 3.35 -16.01
N GLY A 249 -7.86 3.20 -16.40
CA GLY A 249 -7.45 3.50 -17.78
C GLY A 249 -6.02 3.14 -18.19
N LEU A 250 -5.12 2.74 -17.29
CA LEU A 250 -3.71 2.54 -17.66
C LEU A 250 -3.43 1.13 -18.16
N PHE A 251 -3.83 0.87 -19.40
CA PHE A 251 -3.42 -0.29 -20.18
C PHE A 251 -1.99 -0.14 -20.76
N GLU A 252 -1.26 0.92 -20.41
CA GLU A 252 -0.03 1.32 -21.11
C GLU A 252 1.29 1.05 -20.38
N LEU A 253 1.22 0.63 -19.11
CA LEU A 253 2.43 0.37 -18.33
C LEU A 253 2.90 -1.06 -18.62
N ARG A 254 4.15 -1.20 -19.08
CA ARG A 254 4.80 -2.51 -19.23
C ARG A 254 4.76 -3.30 -17.91
N GLU A 255 4.84 -2.59 -16.79
CA GLU A 255 4.74 -3.15 -15.44
C GLU A 255 3.68 -2.39 -14.63
N PRO A 256 2.48 -2.97 -14.44
CA PRO A 256 1.43 -2.35 -13.65
C PRO A 256 1.75 -2.46 -12.15
N ARG A 257 2.18 -1.34 -11.56
CA ARG A 257 2.43 -1.21 -10.12
C ARG A 257 2.10 0.19 -9.63
N LEU A 258 2.07 0.40 -8.32
CA LEU A 258 1.99 1.73 -7.74
C LEU A 258 3.34 2.45 -7.93
N TYR A 259 3.35 3.57 -8.66
CA TYR A 259 4.53 4.40 -8.86
C TYR A 259 4.71 5.40 -7.72
N LEU A 260 4.89 4.86 -6.52
CA LEU A 260 5.25 5.57 -5.30
C LEU A 260 6.47 4.90 -4.67
N HIS A 261 7.50 5.70 -4.40
CA HIS A 261 8.78 5.22 -3.93
C HIS A 261 9.30 6.09 -2.77
N LEU A 262 9.68 5.49 -1.64
CA LEU A 262 10.42 6.19 -0.57
C LEU A 262 11.89 6.26 -0.99
N GLU A 263 12.25 7.35 -1.68
CA GLU A 263 13.57 7.57 -2.27
C GLU A 263 14.63 7.88 -1.21
N GLU A 264 14.27 8.64 -0.17
CA GLU A 264 15.21 9.04 0.87
C GLU A 264 14.56 8.98 2.26
N LEU A 265 15.26 8.35 3.20
CA LEU A 265 14.91 8.31 4.62
C LEU A 265 16.10 8.80 5.44
N THR A 266 15.87 9.83 6.24
CA THR A 266 16.82 10.29 7.25
C THR A 266 16.30 10.01 8.65
N PHE A 267 17.14 9.42 9.51
CA PHE A 267 16.81 9.08 10.90
C PHE A 267 18.02 9.29 11.82
N PRO A 268 17.82 9.53 13.13
CA PRO A 268 18.92 9.58 14.09
C PRO A 268 19.47 8.18 14.33
N ARG A 269 20.78 7.99 14.22
CA ARG A 269 21.45 6.74 14.61
C ARG A 269 21.28 6.52 16.11
N VAL A 270 20.96 5.29 16.50
CA VAL A 270 20.66 4.92 17.89
C VAL A 270 21.86 5.16 18.82
N SER A 271 23.08 4.86 18.36
CA SER A 271 24.29 4.91 19.18
C SER A 271 24.75 6.32 19.59
N ASP A 272 24.61 7.32 18.70
CA ASP A 272 25.19 8.66 18.88
C ASP A 272 24.26 9.82 18.48
N GLY A 273 23.03 9.53 18.03
CA GLY A 273 22.04 10.52 17.63
C GLY A 273 22.35 11.24 16.30
N LYS A 274 23.47 10.93 15.63
CA LYS A 274 23.83 11.60 14.38
C LYS A 274 22.85 11.23 13.26
N PRO A 275 22.53 12.16 12.35
CA PRO A 275 21.64 11.86 11.24
C PRO A 275 22.30 10.86 10.28
N VAL A 276 21.57 9.80 9.94
CA VAL A 276 21.88 8.84 8.89
C VAL A 276 20.86 9.04 7.78
N THR A 277 21.34 9.23 6.55
CA THR A 277 20.50 9.34 5.36
C THR A 277 20.75 8.15 4.46
N VAL A 278 19.70 7.39 4.17
CA VAL A 278 19.71 6.28 3.21
C VAL A 278 18.91 6.71 1.99
N ARG A 279 19.50 6.57 0.81
CA ARG A 279 18.90 6.99 -0.46
C ARG A 279 19.00 5.89 -1.50
N ILE A 280 17.94 5.73 -2.28
CA ILE A 280 17.89 4.86 -3.45
C ILE A 280 16.99 5.49 -4.50
N ASP A 281 17.50 5.67 -5.72
CA ASP A 281 16.77 6.34 -6.80
C ASP A 281 15.58 5.50 -7.27
N SER A 282 14.45 6.17 -7.55
CA SER A 282 13.23 5.49 -7.99
C SER A 282 13.27 5.01 -9.45
N GLY A 283 14.16 5.57 -10.27
CA GLY A 283 14.18 5.41 -11.73
C GLY A 283 12.98 6.05 -12.44
N PHE A 284 12.12 6.79 -11.73
CA PHE A 284 10.86 7.30 -12.30
C PHE A 284 11.06 8.42 -13.32
N SER A 285 12.21 9.10 -13.29
CA SER A 285 12.58 10.12 -14.28
C SER A 285 12.64 9.56 -15.70
N SER A 286 12.98 8.28 -15.89
CA SER A 286 13.00 7.65 -17.23
C SER A 286 11.61 7.27 -17.75
N LEU A 287 10.56 7.51 -16.96
CA LEU A 287 9.16 7.20 -17.29
C LEU A 287 8.34 8.46 -17.59
N LEU A 288 8.98 9.62 -17.54
CA LEU A 288 8.46 10.88 -18.06
C LEU A 288 8.57 10.94 -19.58
#